data_AF-A0A2S9CXS9-F1
#
_entry.id   AF-A0A2S9CXS9-F1
#
_cell.length_a   1.000
_cell.length_b   1.000
_cell.length_c   1.000
_cell.angle_alpha   90.00
_cell.angle_beta   90.00
_cell.angle_gamma   90.00
#
_symmetry.space_group_name_H-M   'P 1'
#
loop_
_entity.id
_entity.type
_entity.pdbx_description
1 polymer ?
#
loop_
_entity_poly.entity_id
_entity_poly.type
_entity_poly.pdbx_seq_one_letter_code
_entity_poly.pdbx_strand_id
1 'polypeptide(L)'
;MITSENTMPNNQGSFNTDPFIIDVSGHLESPIDFGNEDFASGNIPQDQSRSSHPDLWKIGKKYSRKLNLNEDQSTMLDTMSFSSNVFNEIEYCKIQIIKQFLRSIEYLYQNCIPVNKSYPTVIEELSEIIVCLRYNYRKDSLNYNYTYNSVQTEIFNHILKLSENNVREVYGIKRKINTDFIYTEEDILYHYNKKIASKLDTFLSENQHQILDADYKTNIILNENNTNRWKTKFEMIRDDYSNSLAFEREIFRLSDVNVKNPSVDALFFEASKFVAEYDKDCALRLYIYYLEKDLNSPKFDKRELPKNVQKNLFSTSELFTDFENILNEFIVDRNLKKALEKITQFYLPKRKRIKIDPEAIKNIQEQHSETADILGNILNNNDSEEEMISMQQTEIADEKELTITAIPHLSEIQVSKYMDDLHLTEIQKDIIDLFEKHSFNILQEEFEGFIKAKGLFMGSTIDSINECCFELLDDILIEEEEEYFIINTNYYKKLLKND
;
A
#
# COMPACT_ATOMS: atom_id res chain seq x y z
N MET A 1 -57.03 -51.25 -61.00
CA MET A 1 -56.10 -51.70 -62.05
C MET A 1 -54.78 -50.96 -61.84
N ILE A 2 -53.70 -51.69 -61.53
CA ILE A 2 -52.31 -51.59 -62.07
C ILE A 2 -51.74 -50.15 -62.14
N THR A 3 -50.68 -49.68 -61.47
CA THR A 3 -49.36 -50.20 -61.00
C THR A 3 -48.74 -49.12 -60.05
N SER A 4 -48.06 -49.41 -58.93
CA SER A 4 -46.60 -49.75 -58.76
C SER A 4 -45.66 -48.63 -59.28
N GLU A 5 -44.66 -48.06 -58.60
CA GLU A 5 -43.73 -48.44 -57.51
C GLU A 5 -43.28 -47.16 -56.73
N ASN A 6 -43.17 -47.14 -55.39
CA ASN A 6 -41.94 -47.31 -54.55
C ASN A 6 -40.64 -46.72 -55.20
N THR A 7 -39.79 -45.90 -54.56
CA THR A 7 -39.41 -45.75 -53.14
C THR A 7 -38.48 -44.52 -52.90
N MET A 8 -38.84 -43.69 -51.90
CA MET A 8 -38.04 -43.07 -50.80
C MET A 8 -36.93 -41.99 -51.08
N PRO A 9 -36.60 -41.11 -50.09
CA PRO A 9 -37.50 -40.33 -49.22
C PRO A 9 -37.03 -38.90 -48.84
N ASN A 10 -37.99 -38.13 -48.28
CA ASN A 10 -37.90 -37.09 -47.25
C ASN A 10 -36.86 -35.96 -47.34
N ASN A 11 -37.36 -34.79 -47.73
CA ASN A 11 -36.86 -33.51 -47.24
C ASN A 11 -38.07 -32.71 -46.69
N GLN A 12 -38.37 -32.87 -45.40
CA GLN A 12 -39.19 -31.93 -44.62
C GLN A 12 -38.24 -30.81 -44.20
N GLY A 13 -38.55 -29.52 -44.27
CA GLY A 13 -39.81 -28.81 -44.38
C GLY A 13 -39.51 -27.48 -43.71
N SER A 14 -39.40 -26.42 -44.51
CA SER A 14 -39.18 -25.07 -44.02
C SER A 14 -40.48 -24.51 -43.45
N PHE A 15 -40.45 -23.85 -42.29
CA PHE A 15 -41.27 -22.66 -42.06
C PHE A 15 -40.60 -21.74 -41.02
N ASN A 16 -40.26 -20.55 -41.51
CA ASN A 16 -40.23 -19.22 -40.88
C ASN A 16 -39.81 -19.05 -39.41
N THR A 17 -38.75 -18.26 -39.20
CA THR A 17 -38.64 -17.32 -38.07
C THR A 17 -37.82 -16.07 -38.44
N ASP A 18 -38.25 -14.93 -37.91
CA ASP A 18 -37.75 -13.54 -38.05
C ASP A 18 -36.23 -13.31 -37.93
N PRO A 19 -35.68 -12.25 -38.55
CA PRO A 19 -34.24 -11.97 -38.60
C PRO A 19 -33.67 -11.24 -37.36
N PHE A 20 -34.35 -11.23 -36.21
CA PHE A 20 -33.94 -10.46 -35.03
C PHE A 20 -33.74 -11.27 -33.73
N ILE A 21 -33.68 -12.60 -33.79
CA ILE A 21 -33.36 -13.43 -32.63
C ILE A 21 -32.08 -14.22 -32.92
N ILE A 22 -30.97 -13.82 -32.28
CA ILE A 22 -29.76 -14.66 -32.22
C ILE A 22 -29.97 -15.62 -31.05
N ASP A 23 -30.14 -16.90 -31.39
CA ASP A 23 -30.12 -18.03 -30.47
C ASP A 23 -28.70 -18.21 -29.90
N VAL A 24 -28.56 -18.12 -28.57
CA VAL A 24 -27.28 -18.21 -27.85
C VAL A 24 -27.11 -19.56 -27.14
N SER A 25 -27.87 -20.59 -27.52
CA SER A 25 -27.90 -21.87 -26.78
C SER A 25 -26.88 -22.93 -27.26
N GLY A 26 -25.81 -22.54 -27.97
CA GLY A 26 -24.90 -23.53 -28.59
C GLY A 26 -23.42 -23.18 -28.74
N HIS A 27 -22.86 -22.22 -28.00
CA HIS A 27 -21.41 -21.98 -28.03
C HIS A 27 -20.74 -22.38 -26.72
N LEU A 28 -20.08 -23.55 -26.77
CA LEU A 28 -18.99 -23.91 -25.86
C LEU A 28 -17.95 -22.78 -25.92
N GLU A 29 -17.60 -22.26 -24.74
CA GLU A 29 -16.58 -21.25 -24.53
C GLU A 29 -15.30 -21.62 -25.32
N SER A 30 -14.94 -20.78 -26.28
CA SER A 30 -13.61 -20.86 -26.90
C SER A 30 -12.61 -20.29 -25.89
N PRO A 31 -11.59 -21.04 -25.44
CA PRO A 31 -10.60 -20.51 -24.51
C PRO A 31 -9.85 -19.36 -25.19
N ILE A 32 -9.71 -18.24 -24.49
CA ILE A 32 -8.82 -17.16 -24.90
C ILE A 32 -7.38 -17.67 -24.77
N ASP A 33 -6.76 -17.93 -25.92
CA ASP A 33 -5.36 -18.36 -26.02
C ASP A 33 -4.43 -17.16 -25.78
N PHE A 34 -3.84 -17.12 -24.58
CA PHE A 34 -2.73 -16.24 -24.26
C PHE A 34 -1.42 -16.97 -24.59
N GLY A 35 -1.01 -16.89 -25.85
CA GLY A 35 0.10 -17.63 -26.44
C GLY A 35 1.28 -17.92 -25.50
N ASN A 36 1.48 -19.22 -25.24
CA ASN A 36 2.76 -19.79 -24.85
C ASN A 36 3.45 -20.27 -26.14
N GLU A 37 4.43 -19.53 -26.65
CA GLU A 37 5.35 -20.08 -27.65
C GLU A 37 6.51 -20.77 -26.94
N ASP A 38 6.32 -22.05 -26.63
CA ASP A 38 7.42 -22.99 -26.42
C ASP A 38 8.02 -23.34 -27.80
N PHE A 39 9.33 -23.16 -27.93
CA PHE A 39 10.11 -23.55 -29.09
C PHE A 39 10.06 -25.07 -29.29
N ALA A 40 9.14 -25.54 -30.14
CA ALA A 40 9.12 -26.91 -30.63
C ALA A 40 9.66 -26.98 -32.06
N SER A 41 10.89 -27.47 -32.17
CA SER A 41 11.56 -27.91 -33.40
C SER A 41 10.70 -28.87 -34.22
N GLY A 42 10.33 -28.48 -35.43
CA GLY A 42 9.60 -29.32 -36.39
C GLY A 42 9.81 -28.89 -37.84
N ASN A 43 10.69 -29.62 -38.54
CA ASN A 43 10.88 -29.78 -39.98
C ASN A 43 10.39 -28.69 -40.95
N ILE A 44 11.36 -27.97 -41.53
CA ILE A 44 11.22 -27.02 -42.64
C ILE A 44 11.26 -27.78 -43.98
N PRO A 45 10.28 -27.64 -44.89
CA PRO A 45 10.49 -27.91 -46.30
C PRO A 45 11.33 -26.78 -46.92
N GLN A 46 12.53 -27.13 -47.40
CA GLN A 46 13.35 -26.27 -48.25
C GLN A 46 12.61 -26.01 -49.57
N ASP A 47 11.92 -24.89 -49.68
CA ASP A 47 12.04 -23.98 -50.82
C ASP A 47 11.08 -22.80 -50.62
N GLN A 48 11.64 -21.65 -50.26
CA GLN A 48 11.14 -20.35 -50.69
C GLN A 48 12.19 -19.30 -50.36
N SER A 49 12.55 -18.55 -51.41
CA SER A 49 13.54 -17.49 -51.43
C SER A 49 13.55 -16.66 -50.14
N ARG A 50 14.76 -16.44 -49.60
CA ARG A 50 15.03 -15.33 -48.68
C ARG A 50 14.72 -14.00 -49.39
N SER A 51 13.46 -13.59 -49.42
CA SER A 51 13.12 -12.18 -49.56
C SER A 51 13.38 -11.54 -48.21
N SER A 52 14.57 -10.97 -48.03
CA SER A 52 14.79 -9.96 -47.00
C SER A 52 13.73 -8.88 -47.19
N HIS A 53 12.65 -8.90 -46.41
CA HIS A 53 11.68 -7.81 -46.40
C HIS A 53 12.38 -6.57 -45.82
N PRO A 54 12.74 -5.55 -46.63
CA PRO A 54 13.57 -4.42 -46.20
C PRO A 54 12.83 -3.45 -45.27
N ASP A 55 11.58 -3.78 -44.91
CA ASP A 55 10.61 -2.90 -44.26
C ASP A 55 10.27 -3.33 -42.82
N LEU A 56 10.87 -4.39 -42.28
CA LEU A 56 10.56 -4.87 -40.92
C LEU A 56 10.93 -3.90 -39.81
N TRP A 57 11.84 -2.95 -40.07
CA TRP A 57 12.25 -1.91 -39.12
C TRP A 57 11.34 -0.69 -39.11
N LYS A 58 10.47 -0.54 -40.10
CA LYS A 58 9.58 0.62 -40.27
C LYS A 58 8.40 0.56 -39.29
N ILE A 59 8.31 1.57 -38.45
CA ILE A 59 7.44 1.57 -37.25
C ILE A 59 5.97 1.72 -37.62
N GLY A 60 5.65 2.62 -38.56
CA GLY A 60 4.31 2.76 -39.11
C GLY A 60 3.82 1.45 -39.69
N LYS A 61 4.62 0.77 -40.53
CA LYS A 61 4.26 -0.57 -41.03
C LYS A 61 4.07 -1.60 -39.92
N LYS A 62 4.95 -1.62 -38.92
CA LYS A 62 4.87 -2.55 -37.79
C LYS A 62 3.61 -2.38 -36.95
N TYR A 63 3.20 -1.13 -36.69
CA TYR A 63 2.07 -0.83 -35.80
C TYR A 63 0.77 -0.45 -36.52
N SER A 64 0.77 -0.37 -37.86
CA SER A 64 -0.40 0.01 -38.67
C SER A 64 -1.65 -0.80 -38.31
N ARG A 65 -1.55 -2.13 -38.24
CA ARG A 65 -2.68 -2.99 -37.84
C ARG A 65 -3.06 -2.85 -36.36
N LYS A 66 -2.07 -2.77 -35.46
CA LYS A 66 -2.30 -2.71 -33.99
C LYS A 66 -2.94 -1.40 -33.55
N LEU A 67 -2.66 -0.31 -34.26
CA LEU A 67 -3.13 1.05 -33.92
C LEU A 67 -4.17 1.59 -34.90
N ASN A 68 -4.56 0.79 -35.90
CA ASN A 68 -5.47 1.19 -36.98
C ASN A 68 -5.03 2.51 -37.65
N LEU A 69 -3.74 2.59 -38.01
CA LEU A 69 -3.16 3.79 -38.60
C LEU A 69 -3.63 3.98 -40.04
N ASN A 70 -3.91 5.23 -40.42
CA ASN A 70 -4.08 5.57 -41.83
C ASN A 70 -2.72 5.63 -42.57
N GLU A 71 -2.76 5.80 -43.89
CA GLU A 71 -1.55 5.78 -44.73
C GLU A 71 -0.60 6.96 -44.41
N ASP A 72 -1.15 8.14 -44.15
CA ASP A 72 -0.38 9.34 -43.79
C ASP A 72 0.34 9.17 -42.44
N GLN A 73 -0.38 8.67 -41.42
CA GLN A 73 0.16 8.38 -40.09
C GLN A 73 1.24 7.30 -40.16
N SER A 74 1.03 6.26 -40.99
CA SER A 74 2.00 5.18 -41.18
C SER A 74 3.28 5.72 -41.83
N THR A 75 3.14 6.53 -42.89
CA THR A 75 4.27 7.15 -43.59
C THR A 75 5.04 8.10 -42.67
N MET A 76 4.31 8.90 -41.87
CA MET A 76 4.90 9.80 -40.89
C MET A 76 5.68 9.02 -39.81
N LEU A 77 5.12 7.95 -39.25
CA LEU A 77 5.81 7.13 -38.26
C LEU A 77 7.01 6.37 -38.81
N ASP A 78 7.00 6.01 -40.10
CA ASP A 78 8.12 5.35 -40.77
C ASP A 78 9.36 6.24 -40.93
N THR A 79 9.20 7.58 -40.88
CA THR A 79 10.33 8.52 -40.91
C THR A 79 10.91 8.85 -39.53
N MET A 80 10.22 8.47 -38.45
CA MET A 80 10.62 8.80 -37.08
C MET A 80 11.73 7.89 -36.56
N SER A 81 12.53 8.45 -35.66
CA SER A 81 13.63 7.76 -34.99
C SER A 81 13.37 7.69 -33.48
N PHE A 82 13.08 6.49 -32.98
CA PHE A 82 12.93 6.27 -31.54
C PHE A 82 14.29 6.17 -30.88
N SER A 83 14.43 6.75 -29.69
CA SER A 83 15.65 6.58 -28.91
C SER A 83 15.75 5.13 -28.42
N SER A 84 16.92 4.50 -28.60
CA SER A 84 17.19 3.18 -28.03
C SER A 84 17.40 3.33 -26.53
N ASN A 85 16.37 2.99 -25.77
CA ASN A 85 16.39 3.02 -24.32
C ASN A 85 15.45 1.94 -23.78
N VAL A 86 15.69 1.50 -22.54
CA VAL A 86 14.96 0.38 -21.92
C VAL A 86 13.43 0.57 -21.92
N PHE A 87 12.95 1.82 -21.81
CA PHE A 87 11.52 2.12 -21.82
C PHE A 87 10.91 1.92 -23.22
N ASN A 88 11.62 2.35 -24.26
CA ASN A 88 11.19 2.14 -25.65
C ASN A 88 11.31 0.68 -26.11
N GLU A 89 12.18 -0.12 -25.49
CA GLU A 89 12.23 -1.57 -25.75
C GLU A 89 10.96 -2.30 -25.29
N ILE A 90 10.24 -1.77 -24.29
CA ILE A 90 8.97 -2.31 -23.84
C ILE A 90 7.88 -1.97 -24.86
N GLU A 91 7.36 -2.98 -25.56
CA GLU A 91 6.39 -2.79 -26.65
C GLU A 91 5.14 -2.01 -26.19
N TYR A 92 4.61 -2.33 -25.00
CA TYR A 92 3.45 -1.63 -24.45
C TYR A 92 3.71 -0.14 -24.24
N CYS A 93 4.88 0.22 -23.71
CA CYS A 93 5.25 1.62 -23.51
C CYS A 93 5.39 2.33 -24.87
N LYS A 94 6.06 1.70 -25.84
CA LYS A 94 6.20 2.23 -27.21
C LYS A 94 4.84 2.49 -27.86
N ILE A 95 3.88 1.59 -27.71
CA ILE A 95 2.51 1.78 -28.21
C ILE A 95 1.85 3.02 -27.60
N GLN A 96 2.00 3.21 -26.29
CA GLN A 96 1.38 4.34 -25.58
C GLN A 96 2.04 5.66 -25.95
N ILE A 97 3.36 5.68 -26.18
CA ILE A 97 4.08 6.82 -26.72
C ILE A 97 3.56 7.18 -28.11
N ILE A 98 3.40 6.21 -29.01
CA ILE A 98 2.87 6.45 -30.35
C ILE A 98 1.45 7.01 -30.27
N LYS A 99 0.58 6.46 -29.42
CA LYS A 99 -0.78 6.97 -29.22
C LYS A 99 -0.77 8.41 -28.71
N GLN A 100 0.05 8.73 -27.71
CA GLN A 100 0.17 10.09 -27.17
C GLN A 100 0.71 11.07 -28.22
N PHE A 101 1.68 10.62 -29.02
CA PHE A 101 2.23 11.39 -30.12
C PHE A 101 1.17 11.69 -31.19
N LEU A 102 0.41 10.69 -31.63
CA LEU A 102 -0.65 10.89 -32.64
C LEU A 102 -1.73 11.85 -32.15
N ARG A 103 -2.16 11.74 -30.89
CA ARG A 103 -3.08 12.70 -30.26
C ARG A 103 -2.50 14.11 -30.22
N SER A 104 -1.21 14.24 -29.94
CA SER A 104 -0.52 15.53 -29.93
C SER A 104 -0.50 16.18 -31.31
N ILE A 105 -0.27 15.40 -32.37
CA ILE A 105 -0.31 15.90 -33.75
C ILE A 105 -1.73 16.29 -34.15
N GLU A 106 -2.72 15.47 -33.83
CA GLU A 106 -4.13 15.79 -34.07
C GLU A 106 -4.53 17.10 -33.36
N TYR A 107 -4.15 17.26 -32.09
CA TYR A 107 -4.37 18.49 -31.34
C TYR A 107 -3.73 19.70 -32.01
N LEU A 108 -2.47 19.60 -32.47
CA LEU A 108 -1.80 20.69 -33.17
C LEU A 108 -2.52 21.07 -34.45
N TYR A 109 -2.97 20.10 -35.25
CA TYR A 109 -3.67 20.37 -36.50
C TYR A 109 -5.05 20.98 -36.30
N GLN A 110 -5.73 20.64 -35.21
CA GLN A 110 -7.06 21.19 -34.91
C GLN A 110 -7.01 22.56 -34.20
N ASN A 111 -6.04 22.77 -33.31
CA ASN A 111 -6.05 23.92 -32.39
C ASN A 111 -4.95 24.95 -32.67
N CYS A 112 -3.88 24.58 -33.37
CA CYS A 112 -2.79 25.49 -33.71
C CYS A 112 -2.88 25.85 -35.19
N ILE A 113 -3.46 27.02 -35.48
CA ILE A 113 -3.64 27.51 -36.85
C ILE A 113 -2.41 28.31 -37.27
N PRO A 114 -1.87 28.09 -38.50
CA PRO A 114 -0.80 28.89 -39.05
C PRO A 114 -1.14 30.37 -39.12
N VAL A 115 -0.15 31.24 -38.90
CA VAL A 115 -0.35 32.69 -39.06
C VAL A 115 -0.56 33.00 -40.53
N ASN A 116 0.23 32.38 -41.40
CA ASN A 116 -0.02 32.37 -42.84
C ASN A 116 -0.91 31.18 -43.23
N LYS A 117 -2.19 31.46 -43.51
CA LYS A 117 -3.20 30.47 -43.95
C LYS A 117 -2.87 29.74 -45.26
N SER A 118 -1.80 30.13 -45.95
CA SER A 118 -1.30 29.39 -47.11
C SER A 118 -0.68 28.05 -46.71
N TYR A 119 -0.24 27.89 -45.45
CA TYR A 119 0.23 26.61 -44.94
C TYR A 119 -0.94 25.80 -44.36
N PRO A 120 -1.05 24.51 -44.72
CA PRO A 120 -2.02 23.59 -44.13
C PRO A 120 -1.82 23.38 -42.62
N THR A 121 -0.58 23.33 -42.15
CA THR A 121 -0.25 23.00 -40.75
C THR A 121 0.80 23.93 -40.16
N VAL A 122 0.80 24.07 -38.82
CA VAL A 122 1.81 24.89 -38.11
C VAL A 122 3.21 24.30 -38.23
N ILE A 123 3.31 22.98 -38.42
CA ILE A 123 4.59 22.29 -38.63
C ILE A 123 5.18 22.71 -39.98
N GLU A 124 4.38 22.73 -41.04
CA GLU A 124 4.81 23.20 -42.36
C GLU A 124 5.26 24.67 -42.35
N GLU A 125 4.48 25.55 -41.71
CA GLU A 125 4.86 26.96 -41.56
C GLU A 125 6.19 27.11 -40.80
N LEU A 126 6.39 26.34 -39.73
CA LEU A 126 7.63 26.39 -38.96
C LEU A 126 8.81 25.80 -39.74
N SER A 127 8.60 24.73 -40.50
CA SER A 127 9.63 24.15 -41.36
C SER A 127 10.14 25.16 -42.38
N GLU A 128 9.25 25.96 -42.98
CA GLU A 128 9.66 27.07 -43.85
C GLU A 128 10.55 28.07 -43.11
N ILE A 129 10.08 28.55 -41.94
CA ILE A 129 10.80 29.53 -41.13
C ILE A 129 12.22 29.03 -40.83
N ILE A 130 12.36 27.77 -40.43
CA ILE A 130 13.67 27.17 -40.13
C ILE A 130 14.55 27.08 -41.39
N VAL A 131 14.01 26.62 -42.52
CA VAL A 131 14.77 26.51 -43.78
C VAL A 131 15.25 27.88 -44.24
N CYS A 132 14.39 28.89 -44.17
CA CYS A 132 14.73 30.26 -44.56
C CYS A 132 15.75 30.90 -43.60
N LEU A 133 15.56 30.79 -42.28
CA LEU A 133 16.41 31.46 -41.30
C LEU A 133 17.78 30.79 -41.16
N ARG A 134 17.85 29.45 -41.15
CA ARG A 134 19.10 28.72 -40.89
C ARG A 134 19.89 28.39 -42.14
N TYR A 135 19.21 27.97 -43.20
CA TYR A 135 19.87 27.47 -44.42
C TYR A 135 19.83 28.46 -45.57
N ASN A 136 18.90 29.43 -45.55
CA ASN A 136 18.72 30.45 -46.58
C ASN A 136 18.59 29.85 -47.99
N TYR A 137 17.91 28.71 -48.10
CA TYR A 137 17.70 28.05 -49.39
C TYR A 137 16.55 28.71 -50.16
N ARG A 138 16.73 28.80 -51.48
CA ARG A 138 15.67 29.26 -52.39
C ARG A 138 14.53 28.23 -52.40
N LYS A 139 13.30 28.74 -52.26
CA LYS A 139 12.07 27.95 -52.36
C LYS A 139 12.04 27.09 -53.61
N ASP A 140 11.59 25.86 -53.45
CA ASP A 140 11.46 24.81 -54.48
C ASP A 140 12.79 24.32 -55.09
N SER A 141 13.94 24.71 -54.54
CA SER A 141 15.21 24.07 -54.90
C SER A 141 15.28 22.63 -54.37
N LEU A 142 16.11 21.78 -54.99
CA LEU A 142 16.28 20.39 -54.56
C LEU A 142 16.75 20.32 -53.09
N ASN A 143 17.70 21.18 -52.70
CA ASN A 143 18.18 21.29 -51.33
C ASN A 143 17.08 21.78 -50.38
N TYR A 144 16.25 22.74 -50.83
CA TYR A 144 15.10 23.21 -50.05
C TYR A 144 14.14 22.06 -49.75
N ASN A 145 13.69 21.30 -50.75
CA ASN A 145 12.72 20.22 -50.55
C ASN A 145 13.28 19.12 -49.63
N TYR A 146 14.55 18.74 -49.82
CA TYR A 146 15.21 17.76 -48.97
C TYR A 146 15.30 18.24 -47.52
N THR A 147 15.80 19.45 -47.30
CA THR A 147 15.95 20.01 -45.95
C THR A 147 14.61 20.30 -45.29
N TYR A 148 13.60 20.73 -46.05
CA TYR A 148 12.25 20.94 -45.55
C TYR A 148 11.67 19.65 -44.94
N ASN A 149 11.76 18.53 -45.65
CA ASN A 149 11.30 17.22 -45.15
C ASN A 149 12.14 16.73 -43.94
N SER A 150 13.44 17.01 -43.92
CA SER A 150 14.31 16.71 -42.78
C SER A 150 13.88 17.50 -41.53
N VAL A 151 13.66 18.81 -41.68
CA VAL A 151 13.22 19.70 -40.61
C VAL A 151 11.87 19.26 -40.04
N GLN A 152 10.91 18.88 -40.90
CA GLN A 152 9.64 18.32 -40.43
C GLN A 152 9.85 17.07 -39.56
N THR A 153 10.69 16.15 -40.03
CA THR A 153 11.01 14.92 -39.30
C THR A 153 11.68 15.23 -37.95
N GLU A 154 12.53 16.24 -37.89
CA GLU A 154 13.16 16.70 -36.65
C GLU A 154 12.17 17.32 -35.67
N ILE A 155 11.20 18.12 -36.15
CA ILE A 155 10.11 18.64 -35.33
C ILE A 155 9.27 17.48 -34.77
N PHE A 156 8.89 16.51 -35.62
CA PHE A 156 8.13 15.34 -35.18
C PHE A 156 8.89 14.50 -34.16
N ASN A 157 10.19 14.25 -34.36
CA ASN A 157 11.02 13.53 -33.39
C ASN A 157 11.10 14.27 -32.05
N HIS A 158 11.11 15.59 -32.04
CA HIS A 158 11.08 16.36 -30.80
C HIS A 158 9.72 16.22 -30.08
N ILE A 159 8.60 16.33 -30.80
CA ILE A 159 7.26 16.10 -30.25
C ILE A 159 7.12 14.67 -29.70
N LEU A 160 7.73 13.68 -30.39
CA LEU A 160 7.78 12.30 -29.92
C LEU A 160 8.53 12.18 -28.59
N LYS A 161 9.65 12.91 -28.40
CA LYS A 161 10.37 12.93 -27.12
C LYS A 161 9.54 13.57 -26.00
N LEU A 162 8.79 14.64 -26.29
CA LEU A 162 7.86 15.24 -25.33
C LEU A 162 6.77 14.23 -24.93
N SER A 163 6.22 13.52 -25.91
CA SER A 163 5.23 12.46 -25.69
C SER A 163 5.79 11.30 -24.87
N GLU A 164 7.05 10.89 -25.12
CA GLU A 164 7.73 9.87 -24.31
C GLU A 164 7.87 10.30 -22.85
N ASN A 165 8.32 11.53 -22.59
CA ASN A 165 8.42 12.05 -21.23
C ASN A 165 7.08 12.14 -20.51
N ASN A 166 6.00 12.46 -21.23
CA ASN A 166 4.65 12.48 -20.68
C ASN A 166 4.18 11.06 -20.27
N VAL A 167 4.40 10.04 -21.12
CA VAL A 167 4.06 8.64 -20.77
C VAL A 167 4.92 8.13 -19.61
N ARG A 168 6.21 8.49 -19.56
CA ARG A 168 7.10 8.18 -18.42
C ARG A 168 6.57 8.74 -17.12
N GLU A 169 6.05 9.97 -17.15
CA GLU A 169 5.50 10.64 -15.98
C GLU A 169 4.25 9.93 -15.45
N VAL A 170 3.29 9.61 -16.33
CA VAL A 170 2.09 8.83 -15.97
C VAL A 170 2.47 7.47 -15.36
N TYR A 171 3.51 6.83 -15.88
CA TYR A 171 4.01 5.57 -15.33
C TYR A 171 4.94 5.75 -14.13
N GLY A 172 5.09 6.95 -13.55
CA GLY A 172 5.86 7.16 -12.32
C GLY A 172 7.38 7.02 -12.49
N ILE A 173 7.89 7.21 -13.71
CA ILE A 173 9.33 7.17 -14.00
C ILE A 173 9.91 8.58 -13.87
N LYS A 174 10.71 8.79 -12.82
CA LYS A 174 11.32 10.11 -12.53
C LYS A 174 12.38 10.55 -13.55
N ARG A 175 13.06 9.59 -14.18
CA ARG A 175 14.12 9.89 -15.17
C ARG A 175 13.50 10.28 -16.51
N LYS A 176 13.60 11.56 -16.86
CA LYS A 176 13.20 12.11 -18.16
C LYS A 176 14.34 12.02 -19.18
N ILE A 177 13.99 11.94 -20.47
CA ILE A 177 14.94 12.06 -21.58
C ILE A 177 15.17 13.54 -21.92
N ASN A 178 16.32 13.83 -22.53
CA ASN A 178 16.64 15.17 -23.01
C ASN A 178 15.63 15.58 -24.12
N THR A 179 15.04 16.75 -23.96
CA THR A 179 14.04 17.36 -24.86
C THR A 179 14.52 18.70 -25.40
N ASP A 180 15.83 18.89 -25.51
CA ASP A 180 16.41 20.05 -26.15
C ASP A 180 16.07 20.01 -27.65
N PHE A 181 15.65 21.16 -28.16
CA PHE A 181 15.38 21.32 -29.58
C PHE A 181 16.70 21.47 -30.34
N ILE A 182 16.78 20.90 -31.54
CA ILE A 182 18.02 20.84 -32.34
C ILE A 182 18.45 22.24 -32.82
N TYR A 183 17.49 23.17 -32.92
CA TYR A 183 17.69 24.54 -33.37
C TYR A 183 17.83 25.46 -32.15
N THR A 184 18.97 26.15 -32.05
CA THR A 184 19.33 26.99 -30.91
C THR A 184 19.20 28.48 -31.20
N GLU A 185 18.84 28.85 -32.43
CA GLU A 185 18.65 30.24 -32.84
C GLU A 185 17.43 30.85 -32.13
N GLU A 186 17.57 32.06 -31.57
CA GLU A 186 16.55 32.70 -30.72
C GLU A 186 15.21 32.88 -31.43
N ASP A 187 15.22 33.33 -32.69
CA ASP A 187 14.00 33.52 -33.48
C ASP A 187 13.27 32.20 -33.74
N ILE A 188 14.01 31.14 -34.07
CA ILE A 188 13.45 29.81 -34.31
C ILE A 188 12.85 29.26 -33.01
N LEU A 189 13.58 29.38 -31.89
CA LEU A 189 13.10 28.96 -30.58
C LEU A 189 11.86 29.74 -30.14
N TYR A 190 11.82 31.06 -30.38
CA TYR A 190 10.65 31.88 -30.09
C TYR A 190 9.42 31.38 -30.85
N HIS A 191 9.55 31.16 -32.16
CA HIS A 191 8.46 30.64 -32.97
C HIS A 191 8.04 29.23 -32.58
N TYR A 192 8.99 28.33 -32.34
CA TYR A 192 8.72 26.95 -31.91
C TYR A 192 8.01 26.91 -30.56
N ASN A 193 8.51 27.64 -29.55
CA ASN A 193 7.92 27.66 -28.22
C ASN A 193 6.51 28.27 -28.22
N LYS A 194 6.33 29.37 -28.94
CA LYS A 194 5.04 30.07 -29.03
C LYS A 194 3.98 29.26 -29.77
N LYS A 195 4.35 28.56 -30.84
CA LYS A 195 3.39 27.88 -31.73
C LYS A 195 3.17 26.40 -31.38
N ILE A 196 4.19 25.72 -30.85
CA ILE A 196 4.16 24.28 -30.62
C ILE A 196 4.41 23.96 -29.14
N ALA A 197 5.59 24.27 -28.60
CA ALA A 197 6.01 23.72 -27.31
C ALA A 197 5.08 24.09 -26.15
N SER A 198 4.74 25.38 -26.01
CA SER A 198 3.83 25.84 -24.93
C SER A 198 2.42 25.27 -25.04
N LYS A 199 1.92 25.06 -26.26
CA LYS A 199 0.59 24.48 -26.51
C LYS A 199 0.57 22.99 -26.20
N LEU A 200 1.62 22.29 -26.61
CA LEU A 200 1.79 20.88 -26.29
C LEU A 200 2.01 20.65 -24.80
N ASP A 201 2.74 21.50 -24.09
CA ASP A 201 2.98 21.33 -22.65
C ASP A 201 1.66 21.30 -21.88
N THR A 202 0.76 22.26 -22.15
CA THR A 202 -0.59 22.27 -21.57
C THR A 202 -1.40 21.05 -21.99
N PHE A 203 -1.44 20.74 -23.29
CA PHE A 203 -2.20 19.60 -23.81
C PHE A 203 -1.73 18.26 -23.23
N LEU A 204 -0.41 18.04 -23.14
CA LEU A 204 0.17 16.80 -22.65
C LEU A 204 -0.19 16.57 -21.18
N SER A 205 -0.19 17.60 -20.34
CA SER A 205 -0.63 17.51 -18.95
C SER A 205 -2.12 17.20 -18.84
N GLU A 206 -2.97 17.88 -19.61
CA GLU A 206 -4.42 17.66 -19.57
C GLU A 206 -4.82 16.28 -20.12
N ASN A 207 -4.11 15.79 -21.14
CA ASN A 207 -4.43 14.54 -21.84
C ASN A 207 -3.92 13.27 -21.13
N GLN A 208 -3.22 13.38 -20.00
CA GLN A 208 -2.65 12.22 -19.28
C GLN A 208 -3.69 11.14 -18.97
N HIS A 209 -4.93 11.50 -18.68
CA HIS A 209 -6.03 10.58 -18.40
C HIS A 209 -6.39 9.64 -19.58
N GLN A 210 -5.95 9.94 -20.81
CA GLN A 210 -6.16 9.09 -21.98
C GLN A 210 -5.02 8.08 -22.21
N ILE A 211 -3.96 8.15 -21.41
CA ILE A 211 -2.91 7.15 -21.38
C ILE A 211 -3.43 5.98 -20.54
N LEU A 212 -3.47 4.79 -21.13
CA LEU A 212 -3.96 3.61 -20.42
C LEU A 212 -2.94 3.19 -19.37
N ASP A 213 -3.44 2.69 -18.23
CA ASP A 213 -2.58 2.09 -17.23
C ASP A 213 -1.80 0.91 -17.78
N ALA A 214 -0.54 0.79 -17.34
CA ALA A 214 0.31 -0.33 -17.70
C ALA A 214 -0.32 -1.66 -17.28
N ASP A 215 -0.26 -2.67 -18.14
CA ASP A 215 -0.74 -4.00 -17.81
C ASP A 215 0.14 -4.69 -16.74
N TYR A 216 -0.32 -5.84 -16.23
CA TYR A 216 0.38 -6.57 -15.17
C TYR A 216 1.83 -6.92 -15.55
N LYS A 217 2.03 -7.43 -16.78
CA LYS A 217 3.36 -7.84 -17.28
C LYS A 217 4.29 -6.63 -17.43
N THR A 218 3.79 -5.52 -17.96
CA THR A 218 4.52 -4.26 -18.13
C THR A 218 4.90 -3.67 -16.78
N ASN A 219 4.02 -3.71 -15.78
CA ASN A 219 4.36 -3.23 -14.43
C ASN A 219 5.53 -4.01 -13.83
N ILE A 220 5.60 -5.33 -14.01
CA ILE A 220 6.74 -6.15 -13.55
C ILE A 220 8.04 -5.65 -14.19
N ILE A 221 8.06 -5.47 -15.52
CA ILE A 221 9.25 -5.01 -16.25
C ILE A 221 9.64 -3.58 -15.83
N LEU A 222 8.65 -2.70 -15.63
CA LEU A 222 8.89 -1.32 -15.21
C LEU A 222 9.50 -1.24 -13.81
N ASN A 223 9.01 -2.07 -12.88
CA ASN A 223 9.48 -2.13 -11.50
C ASN A 223 10.85 -2.83 -11.37
N GLU A 224 11.15 -3.82 -12.22
CA GLU A 224 12.48 -4.43 -12.33
C GLU A 224 13.55 -3.38 -12.66
N ASN A 225 13.25 -2.47 -13.59
CA ASN A 225 14.18 -1.42 -14.02
C ASN A 225 14.19 -0.18 -13.11
N ASN A 226 13.12 0.07 -12.35
CA ASN A 226 12.97 1.26 -11.51
C ASN A 226 12.63 0.84 -10.06
N THR A 227 13.68 0.55 -9.30
CA THR A 227 13.56 -0.09 -7.96
C THR A 227 12.74 0.70 -6.94
N ASN A 228 12.68 2.04 -7.07
CA ASN A 228 11.95 2.92 -6.16
C ASN A 228 10.52 3.27 -6.63
N ARG A 229 10.05 2.75 -7.77
CA ARG A 229 8.74 3.11 -8.36
C ARG A 229 7.57 2.74 -7.46
N TRP A 230 7.69 1.65 -6.70
CA TRP A 230 6.64 1.19 -5.78
C TRP A 230 6.32 2.21 -4.69
N LYS A 231 7.25 3.11 -4.33
CA LYS A 231 7.07 4.09 -3.24
C LYS A 231 5.85 4.96 -3.46
N THR A 232 5.65 5.51 -4.66
CA THR A 232 4.48 6.35 -4.95
C THR A 232 3.17 5.59 -4.72
N LYS A 233 3.09 4.32 -5.16
CA LYS A 233 1.89 3.49 -4.92
C LYS A 233 1.74 3.11 -3.46
N PHE A 234 2.84 2.89 -2.75
CA PHE A 234 2.83 2.61 -1.32
C PHE A 234 2.32 3.80 -0.50
N GLU A 235 2.75 5.01 -0.82
CA GLU A 235 2.23 6.23 -0.18
C GLU A 235 0.71 6.35 -0.39
N MET A 236 0.21 6.10 -1.61
CA MET A 236 -1.24 6.08 -1.85
C MET A 236 -1.97 5.03 -1.00
N ILE A 237 -1.42 3.80 -0.91
CA ILE A 237 -2.00 2.73 -0.07
C ILE A 237 -1.98 3.13 1.42
N ARG A 238 -0.95 3.86 1.86
CA ARG A 238 -0.82 4.37 3.22
C ARG A 238 -1.86 5.45 3.51
N ASP A 239 -2.05 6.38 2.58
CA ASP A 239 -2.97 7.50 2.74
C ASP A 239 -4.44 7.03 2.66
N ASP A 240 -4.73 5.97 1.90
CA ASP A 240 -6.03 5.30 1.82
C ASP A 240 -6.25 4.22 2.90
N TYR A 241 -5.41 4.19 3.95
CA TYR A 241 -5.48 3.16 4.98
C TYR A 241 -6.84 3.16 5.70
N SER A 242 -7.56 2.04 5.57
CA SER A 242 -8.88 1.84 6.17
C SER A 242 -8.89 0.72 7.20
N ASN A 243 -8.27 -0.42 6.87
CA ASN A 243 -8.16 -1.56 7.76
C ASN A 243 -6.90 -2.40 7.43
N SER A 244 -6.39 -3.14 8.41
CA SER A 244 -5.16 -3.91 8.29
C SER A 244 -5.22 -5.02 7.25
N LEU A 245 -6.36 -5.70 7.10
CA LEU A 245 -6.51 -6.81 6.15
C LEU A 245 -6.49 -6.33 4.69
N ALA A 246 -7.17 -5.22 4.39
CA ALA A 246 -7.19 -4.58 3.09
C ALA A 246 -5.80 -4.01 2.77
N PHE A 247 -5.16 -3.37 3.75
CA PHE A 247 -3.79 -2.90 3.61
C PHE A 247 -2.85 -4.04 3.25
N GLU A 248 -2.87 -5.14 4.01
CA GLU A 248 -2.07 -6.33 3.73
C GLU A 248 -2.30 -6.84 2.30
N ARG A 249 -3.57 -6.97 1.88
CA ARG A 249 -3.91 -7.41 0.52
C ARG A 249 -3.35 -6.48 -0.56
N GLU A 250 -3.44 -5.17 -0.39
CA GLU A 250 -2.90 -4.22 -1.36
C GLU A 250 -1.36 -4.21 -1.38
N ILE A 251 -0.70 -4.42 -0.23
CA ILE A 251 0.75 -4.63 -0.17
C ILE A 251 1.15 -5.89 -0.92
N PHE A 252 0.42 -7.00 -0.78
CA PHE A 252 0.68 -8.21 -1.56
C PHE A 252 0.49 -7.99 -3.06
N ARG A 253 -0.58 -7.33 -3.49
CA ARG A 253 -0.79 -6.96 -4.89
C ARG A 253 0.34 -6.09 -5.44
N LEU A 254 0.82 -5.14 -4.63
CA LEU A 254 1.98 -4.32 -5.00
C LEU A 254 3.26 -5.17 -5.06
N SER A 255 3.41 -6.16 -4.18
CA SER A 255 4.55 -7.09 -4.19
C SER A 255 4.57 -8.00 -5.43
N ASP A 256 3.39 -8.43 -5.90
CA ASP A 256 3.25 -9.30 -7.08
C ASP A 256 3.80 -8.62 -8.34
N VAL A 257 3.50 -7.33 -8.51
CA VAL A 257 4.06 -6.51 -9.60
C VAL A 257 5.51 -6.08 -9.35
N ASN A 258 6.07 -6.34 -8.17
CA ASN A 258 7.47 -6.07 -7.81
C ASN A 258 8.29 -7.37 -7.64
N VAL A 259 7.79 -8.52 -8.11
CA VAL A 259 8.46 -9.82 -7.93
C VAL A 259 9.90 -9.87 -8.45
N LYS A 260 10.21 -9.12 -9.51
CA LYS A 260 11.56 -8.99 -10.08
C LYS A 260 12.34 -7.78 -9.56
N ASN A 261 11.74 -6.96 -8.71
CA ASN A 261 12.40 -5.77 -8.18
C ASN A 261 13.35 -6.19 -7.03
N PRO A 262 14.65 -5.88 -7.11
CA PRO A 262 15.60 -6.22 -6.05
C PRO A 262 15.30 -5.55 -4.71
N SER A 263 14.46 -4.51 -4.66
CA SER A 263 14.08 -3.77 -3.45
C SER A 263 12.66 -4.10 -2.96
N VAL A 264 12.12 -5.28 -3.31
CA VAL A 264 10.81 -5.73 -2.82
C VAL A 264 10.81 -6.03 -1.31
N ASP A 265 11.96 -6.39 -0.75
CA ASP A 265 12.16 -6.52 0.69
C ASP A 265 11.88 -5.18 1.41
N ALA A 266 12.36 -4.06 0.85
CA ALA A 266 12.12 -2.73 1.40
C ALA A 266 10.64 -2.35 1.42
N LEU A 267 9.83 -2.83 0.47
CA LEU A 267 8.37 -2.64 0.48
C LEU A 267 7.75 -3.28 1.73
N PHE A 268 8.07 -4.54 2.01
CA PHE A 268 7.54 -5.25 3.19
C PHE A 268 8.03 -4.65 4.50
N PHE A 269 9.29 -4.19 4.55
CA PHE A 269 9.85 -3.54 5.73
C PHE A 269 9.14 -2.22 6.07
N GLU A 270 8.95 -1.34 5.08
CA GLU A 270 8.21 -0.08 5.28
C GLU A 270 6.74 -0.34 5.61
N ALA A 271 6.12 -1.34 4.99
CA ALA A 271 4.74 -1.73 5.29
C ALA A 271 4.58 -2.23 6.73
N SER A 272 5.51 -3.07 7.21
CA SER A 272 5.55 -3.56 8.59
C SER A 272 5.70 -2.41 9.59
N LYS A 273 6.59 -1.47 9.31
CA LYS A 273 6.81 -0.28 10.14
C LYS A 273 5.55 0.57 10.28
N PHE A 274 4.83 0.79 9.17
CA PHE A 274 3.61 1.60 9.16
C PHE A 274 2.48 0.93 9.94
N VAL A 275 2.19 -0.35 9.65
CA VAL A 275 1.03 -1.02 10.26
C VAL A 275 1.23 -1.35 11.75
N ALA A 276 2.47 -1.28 12.26
CA ALA A 276 2.79 -1.52 13.67
C ALA A 276 2.05 -0.62 14.67
N GLU A 277 1.60 0.56 14.25
CA GLU A 277 0.79 1.47 15.07
C GLU A 277 -0.67 1.01 15.20
N TYR A 278 -1.19 0.26 14.23
CA TYR A 278 -2.59 -0.13 14.14
C TYR A 278 -2.83 -1.60 14.47
N ASP A 279 -2.01 -2.50 13.92
CA ASP A 279 -2.16 -3.95 14.07
C ASP A 279 -0.79 -4.62 14.18
N LYS A 280 -0.52 -5.10 15.40
CA LYS A 280 0.74 -5.74 15.77
C LYS A 280 0.91 -7.09 15.06
N ASP A 281 -0.15 -7.88 14.92
CA ASP A 281 -0.08 -9.18 14.27
C ASP A 281 0.23 -9.02 12.77
N CYS A 282 -0.46 -8.10 12.10
CA CYS A 282 -0.20 -7.77 10.71
C CYS A 282 1.24 -7.25 10.50
N ALA A 283 1.75 -6.42 11.42
CA ALA A 283 3.10 -5.89 11.36
C ALA A 283 4.17 -6.99 11.43
N LEU A 284 4.02 -7.93 12.37
CA LEU A 284 4.95 -9.04 12.52
C LEU A 284 4.90 -9.98 11.31
N ARG A 285 3.69 -10.26 10.77
CA ARG A 285 3.55 -11.07 9.54
C ARG A 285 4.29 -10.44 8.36
N LEU A 286 4.06 -9.14 8.08
CA LEU A 286 4.75 -8.43 7.01
C LEU A 286 6.28 -8.39 7.23
N TYR A 287 6.75 -8.33 8.48
CA TYR A 287 8.18 -8.39 8.77
C TYR A 287 8.81 -9.76 8.45
N ILE A 288 8.09 -10.86 8.66
CA ILE A 288 8.56 -12.18 8.22
C ILE A 288 8.64 -12.24 6.68
N TYR A 289 7.65 -11.68 5.98
CA TYR A 289 7.71 -11.59 4.52
C TYR A 289 8.90 -10.74 4.04
N TYR A 290 9.23 -9.66 4.75
CA TYR A 290 10.47 -8.92 4.52
C TYR A 290 11.69 -9.83 4.61
N LEU A 291 11.83 -10.58 5.70
CA LEU A 291 12.98 -11.49 5.89
C LEU A 291 13.02 -12.61 4.86
N GLU A 292 11.88 -13.16 4.44
CA GLU A 292 11.82 -14.14 3.36
C GLU A 292 12.41 -13.58 2.06
N LYS A 293 12.06 -12.33 1.72
CA LYS A 293 12.60 -11.67 0.52
C LYS A 293 14.06 -11.28 0.67
N ASP A 294 14.48 -10.82 1.84
CA ASP A 294 15.87 -10.47 2.14
C ASP A 294 16.80 -11.71 2.10
N LEU A 295 16.34 -12.86 2.58
CA LEU A 295 17.07 -14.14 2.50
C LEU A 295 17.26 -14.64 1.06
N ASN A 296 16.34 -14.30 0.16
CA ASN A 296 16.42 -14.63 -1.25
C ASN A 296 17.18 -13.56 -2.06
N SER A 297 17.53 -12.44 -1.43
CA SER A 297 18.25 -11.35 -2.06
C SER A 297 19.75 -11.67 -2.16
N PRO A 298 20.49 -11.00 -3.06
CA PRO A 298 21.93 -11.22 -3.21
C PRO A 298 22.76 -10.73 -2.01
N LYS A 299 22.19 -9.88 -1.15
CA LYS A 299 22.84 -9.36 0.07
C LYS A 299 21.86 -9.41 1.23
N PHE A 300 22.18 -10.25 2.22
CA PHE A 300 21.40 -10.33 3.43
C PHE A 300 21.75 -9.16 4.35
N ASP A 301 20.88 -8.14 4.38
CA ASP A 301 21.11 -6.91 5.16
C ASP A 301 20.52 -7.00 6.59
N LYS A 302 19.51 -7.86 6.83
CA LYS A 302 18.85 -8.11 8.12
C LYS A 302 18.55 -6.82 8.90
N ARG A 303 17.80 -5.90 8.26
CA ARG A 303 17.38 -4.64 8.87
C ARG A 303 16.44 -4.90 10.03
N GLU A 304 16.86 -4.50 11.23
CA GLU A 304 16.04 -4.57 12.42
C GLU A 304 14.99 -3.45 12.46
N LEU A 305 13.83 -3.74 13.06
CA LEU A 305 12.81 -2.72 13.30
C LEU A 305 13.37 -1.61 14.20
N PRO A 306 13.07 -0.32 13.94
CA PRO A 306 13.49 0.77 14.81
C PRO A 306 13.02 0.58 16.25
N LYS A 307 13.82 1.03 17.24
CA LYS A 307 13.49 0.87 18.68
C LYS A 307 12.10 1.38 19.06
N ASN A 308 11.62 2.44 18.42
CA ASN A 308 10.28 2.98 18.66
C ASN A 308 9.19 1.99 18.23
N VAL A 309 9.35 1.37 17.06
CA VAL A 309 8.44 0.34 16.55
C VAL A 309 8.51 -0.92 17.41
N GLN A 310 9.71 -1.31 17.85
CA GLN A 310 9.88 -2.44 18.78
C GLN A 310 9.13 -2.21 20.10
N LYS A 311 9.23 -1.01 20.68
CA LYS A 311 8.47 -0.64 21.90
C LYS A 311 6.96 -0.69 21.68
N ASN A 312 6.48 -0.30 20.51
CA ASN A 312 5.06 -0.37 20.17
C ASN A 312 4.57 -1.81 20.02
N LEU A 313 5.37 -2.67 19.38
CA LEU A 313 5.04 -4.07 19.11
C LEU A 313 5.16 -4.97 20.35
N PHE A 314 6.13 -4.71 21.23
CA PHE A 314 6.44 -5.58 22.37
C PHE A 314 6.31 -4.84 23.70
N SER A 315 5.31 -5.22 24.50
CA SER A 315 5.08 -4.64 25.83
C SER A 315 6.07 -5.15 26.89
N THR A 316 6.76 -6.27 26.64
CA THR A 316 7.64 -6.93 27.62
C THR A 316 8.91 -7.41 26.92
N SER A 317 10.06 -7.34 27.62
CA SER A 317 11.33 -7.85 27.07
C SER A 317 11.26 -9.33 26.70
N GLU A 318 10.46 -10.13 27.41
CA GLU A 318 10.28 -11.56 27.12
C GLU A 318 9.64 -11.79 25.75
N LEU A 319 8.63 -10.98 25.38
CA LEU A 319 8.00 -11.03 24.07
C LEU A 319 9.01 -10.71 22.97
N PHE A 320 9.86 -9.70 23.19
CA PHE A 320 10.90 -9.37 22.23
C PHE A 320 11.87 -10.55 22.00
N THR A 321 12.37 -11.17 23.07
CA THR A 321 13.25 -12.35 22.98
C THR A 321 12.56 -13.55 22.33
N ASP A 322 11.27 -13.77 22.62
CA ASP A 322 10.47 -14.81 21.97
C ASP A 322 10.35 -14.58 20.47
N PHE A 323 10.14 -13.32 20.05
CA PHE A 323 10.10 -12.97 18.64
C PHE A 323 11.46 -13.18 17.96
N GLU A 324 12.56 -12.76 18.59
CA GLU A 324 13.91 -13.03 18.08
C GLU A 324 14.17 -14.52 17.91
N ASN A 325 13.69 -15.36 18.83
CA ASN A 325 13.78 -16.81 18.69
C ASN A 325 13.00 -17.33 17.47
N ILE A 326 11.80 -16.81 17.22
CA ILE A 326 11.01 -17.15 16.01
C ILE A 326 11.77 -16.74 14.75
N LEU A 327 12.37 -15.54 14.74
CA LEU A 327 13.15 -15.06 13.61
C LEU A 327 14.39 -15.93 13.36
N ASN A 328 15.13 -16.28 14.41
CA ASN A 328 16.32 -17.12 14.32
C ASN A 328 15.97 -18.53 13.83
N GLU A 329 14.87 -19.11 14.33
CA GLU A 329 14.35 -20.38 13.80
C GLU A 329 13.98 -20.26 12.32
N PHE A 330 13.33 -19.17 11.91
CA PHE A 330 12.95 -18.96 10.51
C PHE A 330 14.17 -18.82 9.60
N ILE A 331 15.23 -18.11 10.03
CA ILE A 331 16.48 -17.95 9.28
C ILE A 331 17.15 -19.32 9.04
N VAL A 332 17.07 -20.24 10.01
CA VAL A 332 17.64 -21.59 9.92
C VAL A 332 16.76 -22.53 9.10
N ASP A 333 15.48 -22.64 9.43
CA ASP A 333 14.56 -23.62 8.83
C ASP A 333 14.02 -23.17 7.46
N ARG A 334 14.04 -21.87 7.15
CA ARG A 334 13.44 -21.22 5.97
C ARG A 334 11.97 -21.59 5.73
N ASN A 335 11.26 -22.00 6.78
CA ASN A 335 9.87 -22.43 6.70
C ASN A 335 8.91 -21.28 7.04
N LEU A 336 8.41 -20.60 6.01
CA LEU A 336 7.51 -19.46 6.15
C LEU A 336 6.23 -19.81 6.90
N LYS A 337 5.60 -20.95 6.57
CA LYS A 337 4.31 -21.36 7.17
C LYS A 337 4.43 -21.55 8.67
N LYS A 338 5.47 -22.28 9.11
CA LYS A 338 5.75 -22.51 10.53
C LYS A 338 5.96 -21.19 11.29
N ALA A 339 6.63 -20.23 10.67
CA ALA A 339 6.89 -18.93 11.29
C ALA A 339 5.62 -18.07 11.40
N LEU A 340 4.77 -18.07 10.35
CA LEU A 340 3.49 -17.37 10.35
C LEU A 340 2.50 -17.96 11.37
N GLU A 341 2.40 -19.28 11.48
CA GLU A 341 1.55 -19.95 12.49
C GLU A 341 1.95 -19.57 13.93
N LYS A 342 3.26 -19.46 14.19
CA LYS A 342 3.78 -19.01 15.49
C LYS A 342 3.44 -17.56 15.77
N ILE A 343 3.44 -16.68 14.76
CA ILE A 343 3.03 -15.27 14.91
C ILE A 343 1.55 -15.16 15.24
N THR A 344 0.68 -15.89 14.54
CA THR A 344 -0.77 -15.83 14.82
C THR A 344 -1.09 -16.24 16.25
N GLN A 345 -0.25 -17.08 16.86
CA GLN A 345 -0.37 -17.51 18.25
C GLN A 345 0.44 -16.66 19.24
N PHE A 346 1.22 -15.70 18.76
CA PHE A 346 2.23 -14.99 19.55
C PHE A 346 1.64 -14.10 20.64
N TYR A 347 0.57 -13.38 20.31
CA TYR A 347 -0.15 -12.52 21.27
C TYR A 347 -1.23 -13.27 22.06
N LEU A 348 -1.44 -14.57 21.81
CA LEU A 348 -2.39 -15.35 22.59
C LEU A 348 -1.82 -15.59 24.00
N PRO A 349 -2.66 -15.51 25.06
CA PRO A 349 -2.21 -15.75 26.42
C PRO A 349 -1.55 -17.13 26.55
N LYS A 350 -0.24 -17.16 26.81
CA LYS A 350 0.45 -18.40 27.17
C LYS A 350 -0.19 -18.93 28.45
N ARG A 351 -0.76 -20.14 28.40
CA ARG A 351 -1.37 -20.79 29.57
C ARG A 351 -0.34 -20.80 30.70
N LYS A 352 -0.67 -20.17 31.84
CA LYS A 352 0.20 -20.17 33.02
C LYS A 352 0.45 -21.62 33.41
N ARG A 353 1.72 -22.07 33.38
CA ARG A 353 2.09 -23.35 33.98
C ARG A 353 1.81 -23.23 35.48
N ILE A 354 0.75 -23.89 35.95
CA ILE A 354 0.50 -24.03 37.37
C ILE A 354 1.64 -24.89 37.91
N LYS A 355 2.65 -24.26 38.51
CA LYS A 355 3.60 -24.96 39.37
C LYS A 355 2.83 -25.25 40.65
N ILE A 356 2.23 -26.43 40.71
CA ILE A 356 1.69 -26.96 41.94
C ILE A 356 2.89 -27.20 42.85
N ASP A 357 2.97 -26.46 43.95
CA ASP A 357 3.99 -26.66 44.97
C ASP A 357 3.63 -27.90 45.80
N PRO A 358 4.38 -29.02 45.68
CA PRO A 358 4.09 -30.24 46.42
C PRO A 358 4.30 -30.08 47.93
N GLU A 359 5.12 -29.12 48.38
CA GLU A 359 5.31 -28.84 49.80
C GLU A 359 4.12 -28.08 50.38
N ALA A 360 3.56 -27.13 49.63
CA ALA A 360 2.32 -26.46 50.01
C ALA A 360 1.14 -27.43 50.13
N ILE A 361 1.05 -28.42 49.23
CA ILE A 361 0.04 -29.49 49.33
C ILE A 361 0.23 -30.33 50.58
N LYS A 362 1.47 -30.75 50.89
CA LYS A 362 1.75 -31.53 52.10
C LYS A 362 1.43 -30.75 53.37
N ASN A 363 1.77 -29.47 53.41
CA ASN A 363 1.52 -28.62 54.57
C ASN A 363 0.01 -28.40 54.80
N ILE A 364 -0.77 -28.25 53.73
CA ILE A 364 -2.25 -28.19 53.81
C ILE A 364 -2.83 -29.54 54.25
N GLN A 365 -2.30 -30.67 53.74
CA GLN A 365 -2.71 -32.01 54.19
C GLN A 365 -2.39 -32.25 55.67
N GLU A 366 -1.26 -31.76 56.17
CA GLU A 366 -0.89 -31.85 57.58
C GLU A 366 -1.77 -30.93 58.45
N GLN A 367 -2.03 -29.69 58.02
CA GLN A 367 -2.86 -28.72 58.75
C GLN A 367 -4.34 -29.13 58.83
N HIS A 368 -4.86 -29.83 57.81
CA HIS A 368 -6.23 -30.32 57.80
C HIS A 368 -6.33 -31.83 58.10
N SER A 369 -5.26 -32.49 58.52
CA SER A 369 -5.25 -33.92 58.85
C SER A 369 -6.28 -34.25 59.95
N GLU A 370 -6.29 -33.46 61.02
CA GLU A 370 -7.27 -33.60 62.10
C GLU A 370 -8.72 -33.35 61.63
N THR A 371 -8.91 -32.41 60.71
CA THR A 371 -10.25 -32.10 60.16
C THR A 371 -10.74 -33.19 59.21
N ALA A 372 -9.83 -33.75 58.41
CA ALA A 372 -10.10 -34.87 57.51
C ALA A 372 -10.38 -36.16 58.29
N ASP A 373 -9.69 -36.40 59.40
CA ASP A 373 -9.95 -37.52 60.31
C ASP A 373 -11.30 -37.37 61.02
N ILE A 374 -11.68 -36.15 61.44
CA ILE A 374 -13.00 -35.90 62.03
C ILE A 374 -14.12 -36.11 60.99
N LEU A 375 -13.96 -35.61 59.77
CA LEU A 375 -14.94 -35.80 58.68
C LEU A 375 -15.04 -37.28 58.26
N GLY A 376 -13.90 -37.98 58.17
CA GLY A 376 -13.87 -39.42 57.92
C GLY A 376 -14.53 -40.22 59.03
N ASN A 377 -14.35 -39.82 60.29
CA ASN A 377 -15.04 -40.42 61.44
C ASN A 377 -16.54 -40.11 61.45
N ILE A 378 -16.97 -38.92 60.99
CA ILE A 378 -18.40 -38.57 60.90
C ILE A 378 -19.09 -39.33 59.75
N LEU A 379 -18.38 -39.53 58.63
CA LEU A 379 -18.87 -40.31 57.50
C LEU A 379 -18.89 -41.82 57.80
N ASN A 380 -17.89 -42.35 58.52
CA ASN A 380 -17.82 -43.77 58.85
C ASN A 380 -18.71 -44.17 60.05
N ASN A 381 -19.16 -43.21 60.88
CA ASN A 381 -20.01 -43.50 62.05
C ASN A 381 -21.52 -43.34 61.77
N ASN A 382 -21.92 -43.06 60.54
CA ASN A 382 -23.32 -42.95 60.15
C ASN A 382 -23.64 -43.92 58.99
N ASP A 383 -23.63 -45.22 59.28
CA ASP A 383 -24.26 -46.21 58.40
C ASP A 383 -25.19 -47.12 59.22
N SER A 384 -26.49 -46.80 59.16
CA SER A 384 -27.68 -47.66 59.29
C SER A 384 -28.88 -46.68 59.28
N GLU A 385 -29.74 -46.54 58.27
CA GLU A 385 -30.23 -47.47 57.25
C GLU A 385 -30.64 -46.71 55.97
N GLU A 386 -30.72 -47.48 54.90
CA GLU A 386 -30.98 -47.13 53.50
C GLU A 386 -32.36 -46.50 53.24
N GLU A 387 -32.46 -45.65 52.21
CA GLU A 387 -33.38 -45.90 51.09
C GLU A 387 -33.10 -44.94 49.91
N MET A 388 -32.70 -45.53 48.76
CA MET A 388 -32.76 -44.90 47.45
C MET A 388 -34.21 -44.69 47.03
N ILE A 389 -34.56 -43.57 46.38
CA ILE A 389 -35.52 -43.54 45.25
C ILE A 389 -35.34 -42.25 44.40
N SER A 390 -35.15 -42.51 43.10
CA SER A 390 -35.55 -41.80 41.88
C SER A 390 -35.02 -40.40 41.50
N MET A 391 -34.28 -40.43 40.38
CA MET A 391 -34.20 -39.37 39.36
C MET A 391 -35.60 -38.95 38.86
N GLN A 392 -35.80 -37.66 38.66
CA GLN A 392 -36.44 -37.11 37.45
C GLN A 392 -36.03 -35.64 37.26
N GLN A 393 -35.74 -35.31 36.00
CA GLN A 393 -35.34 -33.99 35.51
C GLN A 393 -36.50 -32.98 35.56
N THR A 394 -36.20 -31.72 35.86
CA THR A 394 -36.75 -30.58 35.11
C THR A 394 -35.86 -29.35 35.28
N GLU A 395 -35.39 -28.79 34.16
CA GLU A 395 -34.88 -27.43 34.08
C GLU A 395 -35.99 -26.44 34.43
N ILE A 396 -35.66 -25.33 35.10
CA ILE A 396 -35.93 -23.93 34.69
C ILE A 396 -35.32 -22.98 35.77
N ALA A 397 -34.39 -22.16 35.27
CA ALA A 397 -33.99 -20.80 35.65
C ALA A 397 -33.99 -20.32 37.12
N ASP A 398 -32.77 -19.93 37.54
CA ASP A 398 -32.45 -19.01 38.62
C ASP A 398 -33.18 -17.66 38.50
N GLU A 399 -33.58 -17.09 39.65
CA GLU A 399 -33.12 -15.79 40.14
C GLU A 399 -33.74 -15.54 41.53
N LYS A 400 -32.89 -15.51 42.58
CA LYS A 400 -33.29 -15.12 43.94
C LYS A 400 -33.12 -13.62 44.15
N GLU A 401 -34.23 -13.01 44.52
CA GLU A 401 -34.42 -11.62 44.92
C GLU A 401 -33.85 -11.27 46.32
N LEU A 402 -33.50 -9.97 46.46
CA LEU A 402 -33.68 -9.05 47.62
C LEU A 402 -32.80 -9.30 48.86
N THR A 403 -32.08 -8.35 49.46
CA THR A 403 -32.57 -7.10 50.09
C THR A 403 -31.39 -6.32 50.71
N ILE A 404 -31.60 -5.02 50.89
CA ILE A 404 -30.68 -3.97 51.37
C ILE A 404 -30.65 -3.91 52.90
N THR A 405 -29.54 -3.48 53.51
CA THR A 405 -29.55 -2.85 54.85
C THR A 405 -28.45 -1.79 54.95
N ALA A 406 -28.75 -0.67 55.61
CA ALA A 406 -27.92 0.53 55.68
C ALA A 406 -27.56 0.92 57.13
N ILE A 407 -26.44 1.67 57.28
CA ILE A 407 -25.99 2.58 58.38
C ILE A 407 -25.26 1.86 59.55
N PRO A 408 -24.08 2.31 60.09
CA PRO A 408 -23.70 3.70 60.43
C PRO A 408 -22.28 4.22 60.10
N HIS A 409 -22.19 5.55 60.19
CA HIS A 409 -21.03 6.44 60.14
C HIS A 409 -19.86 5.98 61.03
N LEU A 410 -18.65 5.88 60.45
CA LEU A 410 -17.38 6.02 61.16
C LEU A 410 -16.42 6.81 60.27
N SER A 411 -15.92 7.90 60.81
CA SER A 411 -14.89 8.75 60.21
C SER A 411 -13.68 7.88 59.84
N GLU A 412 -13.50 7.62 58.56
CA GLU A 412 -12.29 6.95 58.08
C GLU A 412 -11.14 7.94 58.13
N ILE A 413 -10.17 7.58 58.95
CA ILE A 413 -8.85 8.16 59.08
C ILE A 413 -8.30 8.40 57.68
N GLN A 414 -8.14 9.68 57.29
CA GLN A 414 -7.43 10.06 56.08
C GLN A 414 -5.99 9.55 56.17
N VAL A 415 -5.72 8.39 55.57
CA VAL A 415 -4.34 7.99 55.27
C VAL A 415 -3.94 8.82 54.05
N SER A 416 -3.17 9.88 54.29
CA SER A 416 -2.58 10.69 53.24
C SER A 416 -1.76 9.80 52.28
N LYS A 417 -2.19 9.73 51.02
CA LYS A 417 -1.49 9.01 49.92
C LYS A 417 -0.10 9.59 49.64
N TYR A 418 0.08 10.87 49.97
CA TYR A 418 1.29 11.64 49.74
C TYR A 418 2.08 11.84 51.04
N MET A 419 3.40 12.04 50.95
CA MET A 419 4.22 12.28 52.14
C MET A 419 3.74 13.51 52.92
N ASP A 420 3.75 13.44 54.25
CA ASP A 420 3.22 14.52 55.11
C ASP A 420 4.10 15.79 55.07
N ASP A 421 5.34 15.66 54.57
CA ASP A 421 6.30 16.76 54.37
C ASP A 421 5.97 17.62 53.13
N LEU A 422 5.15 17.10 52.21
CA LEU A 422 4.59 17.87 51.11
C LEU A 422 3.37 18.63 51.65
N HIS A 423 3.55 19.92 51.96
CA HIS A 423 2.49 20.83 52.44
C HIS A 423 1.41 21.15 51.36
N LEU A 424 0.96 20.14 50.61
CA LEU A 424 -0.05 20.23 49.57
C LEU A 424 -1.45 20.40 50.17
N THR A 425 -2.17 21.41 49.68
CA THR A 425 -3.59 21.63 49.99
C THR A 425 -4.47 20.53 49.38
N GLU A 426 -5.68 20.34 49.93
CA GLU A 426 -6.63 19.32 49.43
C GLU A 426 -6.94 19.49 47.93
N ILE A 427 -7.00 20.74 47.46
CA ILE A 427 -7.26 21.04 46.04
C ILE A 427 -6.08 20.65 45.15
N GLN A 428 -4.85 20.79 45.63
CA GLN A 428 -3.65 20.38 44.89
C GLN A 428 -3.53 18.85 44.81
N LYS A 429 -3.92 18.13 45.87
CA LYS A 429 -4.01 16.67 45.86
C LYS A 429 -5.02 16.17 44.82
N ASP A 430 -6.21 16.79 44.77
CA ASP A 430 -7.22 16.47 43.76
C ASP A 430 -6.71 16.70 42.32
N ILE A 431 -5.90 17.73 42.10
CA ILE A 431 -5.31 18.03 40.79
C ILE A 431 -4.30 16.95 40.41
N ILE A 432 -3.43 16.57 41.34
CA ILE A 432 -2.44 15.52 41.11
C ILE A 432 -3.12 14.15 40.88
N ASP A 433 -4.20 13.85 41.60
CA ASP A 433 -5.02 12.65 41.36
C ASP A 433 -5.75 12.71 40.00
N LEU A 434 -6.09 13.91 39.49
CA LEU A 434 -6.63 14.06 38.14
C LEU A 434 -5.58 13.68 37.09
N PHE A 435 -4.32 14.12 37.28
CA PHE A 435 -3.22 13.68 36.42
C PHE A 435 -3.05 12.15 36.46
N GLU A 436 -3.18 11.49 37.62
CA GLU A 436 -3.14 10.02 37.67
C GLU A 436 -4.28 9.36 36.88
N LYS A 437 -5.50 9.90 36.95
CA LYS A 437 -6.66 9.37 36.20
C LYS A 437 -6.52 9.53 34.68
N HIS A 438 -5.84 10.58 34.23
CA HIS A 438 -5.60 10.87 32.82
C HIS A 438 -4.23 10.36 32.32
N SER A 439 -3.63 9.37 33.01
CA SER A 439 -2.33 8.78 32.62
C SER A 439 -1.18 9.82 32.53
N PHE A 440 -1.19 10.81 33.41
CA PHE A 440 -0.19 11.88 33.59
C PHE A 440 -0.03 12.84 32.42
N ASN A 441 -1.03 12.89 31.52
CA ASN A 441 -1.06 13.81 30.40
C ASN A 441 -2.47 14.40 30.25
N ILE A 442 -2.60 15.73 30.36
CA ILE A 442 -3.89 16.43 30.25
C ILE A 442 -3.78 17.56 29.24
N LEU A 443 -4.77 17.69 28.35
CA LEU A 443 -4.92 18.83 27.44
C LEU A 443 -5.09 20.13 28.24
N GLN A 444 -4.41 21.20 27.83
CA GLN A 444 -4.51 22.49 28.51
C GLN A 444 -5.96 23.01 28.60
N GLU A 445 -6.77 22.82 27.56
CA GLU A 445 -8.19 23.22 27.55
C GLU A 445 -9.05 22.43 28.55
N GLU A 446 -8.79 21.13 28.70
CA GLU A 446 -9.49 20.25 29.64
C GLU A 446 -9.09 20.58 31.09
N PHE A 447 -7.81 20.84 31.31
CA PHE A 447 -7.29 21.28 32.59
C PHE A 447 -7.82 22.67 32.98
N GLU A 448 -7.88 23.61 32.04
CA GLU A 448 -8.43 24.95 32.26
C GLU A 448 -9.92 24.88 32.63
N GLY A 449 -10.69 23.99 32.00
CA GLY A 449 -12.09 23.72 32.35
C GLY A 449 -12.26 23.21 33.79
N PHE A 450 -11.42 22.27 34.22
CA PHE A 450 -11.43 21.72 35.57
C PHE A 450 -11.04 22.75 36.64
N ILE A 451 -10.02 23.57 36.36
CA ILE A 451 -9.51 24.59 37.27
C ILE A 451 -10.49 25.78 37.40
N LYS A 452 -11.13 26.20 36.29
CA LYS A 452 -12.19 27.21 36.30
C LYS A 452 -13.41 26.76 37.11
N ALA A 453 -13.78 25.48 37.05
CA ALA A 453 -14.88 24.94 37.85
C ALA A 453 -14.62 25.01 39.37
N LYS A 454 -13.33 25.02 39.79
CA LYS A 454 -12.90 25.21 41.17
C LYS A 454 -12.58 26.67 41.54
N GLY A 455 -12.75 27.62 40.61
CA GLY A 455 -12.55 29.05 40.84
C GLY A 455 -11.09 29.49 40.99
N LEU A 456 -10.13 28.70 40.50
CA LEU A 456 -8.69 28.95 40.60
C LEU A 456 -8.11 29.39 39.24
N PHE A 457 -6.90 29.95 39.26
CA PHE A 457 -6.16 30.33 38.05
C PHE A 457 -5.12 29.26 37.69
N MET A 458 -5.11 28.85 36.42
CA MET A 458 -4.30 27.74 35.91
C MET A 458 -2.80 27.89 36.22
N GLY A 459 -2.17 28.97 35.77
CA GLY A 459 -0.73 29.21 35.97
C GLY A 459 -0.33 29.25 37.45
N SER A 460 -1.04 30.05 38.26
CA SER A 460 -0.75 30.15 39.71
C SER A 460 -0.91 28.83 40.47
N THR A 461 -1.78 27.93 39.99
CA THR A 461 -2.01 26.63 40.65
C THR A 461 -0.89 25.65 40.30
N ILE A 462 -0.44 25.64 39.04
CA ILE A 462 0.70 24.84 38.58
C ILE A 462 1.98 25.30 39.27
N ASP A 463 2.24 26.61 39.30
CA ASP A 463 3.41 27.19 39.96
C ASP A 463 3.44 26.83 41.45
N SER A 464 2.29 26.92 42.14
CA SER A 464 2.20 26.57 43.56
C SER A 464 2.43 25.08 43.82
N ILE A 465 1.98 24.18 42.93
CA ILE A 465 2.25 22.74 43.04
C ILE A 465 3.74 22.47 42.81
N ASN A 466 4.31 23.11 41.79
CA ASN A 466 5.72 22.97 41.44
C ASN A 466 6.63 23.50 42.55
N GLU A 467 6.35 24.66 43.14
CA GLU A 467 7.08 25.20 44.29
C GLU A 467 7.05 24.24 45.49
N CYS A 468 5.89 23.65 45.82
CA CYS A 468 5.77 22.70 46.92
C CYS A 468 6.56 21.39 46.67
N CYS A 469 6.74 20.99 45.41
CA CYS A 469 7.42 19.75 45.06
C CYS A 469 8.90 19.94 44.70
N PHE A 470 9.33 21.18 44.43
CA PHE A 470 10.67 21.51 43.96
C PHE A 470 11.76 21.14 44.98
N GLU A 471 11.53 21.41 46.27
CA GLU A 471 12.52 21.07 47.33
C GLU A 471 12.77 19.56 47.44
N LEU A 472 11.78 18.73 47.10
CA LEU A 472 11.87 17.27 47.21
C LEU A 472 12.37 16.61 45.92
N LEU A 473 11.97 17.15 44.76
CA LEU A 473 12.28 16.58 43.45
C LEU A 473 13.58 17.14 42.85
N ASP A 474 14.04 18.30 43.35
CA ASP A 474 15.11 19.14 42.77
C ASP A 474 14.81 19.53 41.30
N ASP A 475 13.52 19.51 40.95
CA ASP A 475 12.98 19.73 39.61
C ASP A 475 11.47 20.03 39.66
N ILE A 476 10.91 20.49 38.54
CA ILE A 476 9.49 20.84 38.37
C ILE A 476 8.65 19.57 38.18
N LEU A 477 7.47 19.49 38.81
CA LEU A 477 6.61 18.29 38.75
C LEU A 477 5.72 18.27 37.49
N ILE A 478 5.09 19.40 37.19
CA ILE A 478 4.20 19.60 36.05
C ILE A 478 4.94 20.44 35.01
N GLU A 479 5.24 19.82 33.87
CA GLU A 479 5.86 20.47 32.72
C GLU A 479 4.79 20.85 31.68
N GLU A 480 4.98 22.01 31.04
CA GLU A 480 4.14 22.47 29.95
C GLU A 480 4.82 22.13 28.60
N GLU A 481 4.24 21.18 27.86
CA GLU A 481 4.69 20.78 26.53
C GLU A 481 3.61 21.09 25.48
N GLU A 482 3.85 22.13 24.67
CA GLU A 482 2.98 22.57 23.57
C GLU A 482 1.52 22.84 24.01
N GLU A 483 0.60 21.89 23.80
CA GLU A 483 -0.83 22.00 24.14
C GLU A 483 -1.23 21.10 25.33
N TYR A 484 -0.26 20.52 26.03
CA TYR A 484 -0.46 19.56 27.12
C TYR A 484 0.30 19.94 28.39
N PHE A 485 -0.24 19.53 29.54
CA PHE A 485 0.47 19.44 30.80
C PHE A 485 0.84 18.00 31.07
N ILE A 486 2.12 17.75 31.36
CA ILE A 486 2.68 16.41 31.57
C ILE A 486 3.34 16.34 32.94
N ILE A 487 3.08 15.24 33.67
CA ILE A 487 3.80 14.92 34.89
C ILE A 487 4.74 13.76 34.62
N ASN A 488 6.02 13.93 34.97
CA ASN A 488 6.98 12.82 34.90
C ASN A 488 6.63 11.75 35.95
N THR A 489 6.29 10.55 35.48
CA THR A 489 5.88 9.43 36.34
C THR A 489 6.95 9.00 37.36
N ASN A 490 8.23 9.28 37.10
CA ASN A 490 9.32 9.03 38.07
C ASN A 490 9.31 10.04 39.22
N TYR A 491 8.92 11.28 38.94
CA TYR A 491 8.76 12.33 39.95
C TYR A 491 7.48 12.10 40.76
N TYR A 492 6.39 11.71 40.10
CA TYR A 492 5.15 11.35 40.79
C TYR A 492 5.33 10.21 41.82
N LYS A 493 6.10 9.16 41.47
CA LYS A 493 6.37 8.04 42.38
C LYS A 493 7.11 8.44 43.66
N LYS A 494 7.98 9.46 43.59
CA LYS A 494 8.70 9.99 44.77
C LYS A 494 7.79 10.75 45.74
N LEU A 495 6.59 11.15 45.32
CA LEU A 495 5.62 11.87 46.16
C LEU A 495 4.74 10.94 47.01
N LEU A 496 4.72 9.63 46.70
CA LEU A 496 3.89 8.63 47.36
C LEU A 496 4.59 8.06 48.61
N LYS A 497 3.81 7.71 49.64
CA LYS A 497 4.30 7.25 50.95
C LYS A 497 4.91 5.82 50.96
N ASN A 498 5.28 5.27 49.80
CA ASN A 498 5.82 3.91 49.67
C ASN A 498 7.28 3.95 49.21
N ASP A 499 8.17 3.47 50.08
CA ASP A 499 9.52 2.97 49.73
C ASP A 499 9.45 1.84 48.69
#